data_AF-A0A9X3HWK0-F1
#
_entry.id   AF-A0A9X3HWK0-F1
#
_cell.length_a   1.000
_cell.length_b   1.000
_cell.length_c   1.000
_cell.angle_alpha   90.00
_cell.angle_beta   90.00
_cell.angle_gamma   90.00
#
_symmetry.space_group_name_H-M   'P 1'
#
loop_
_entity.id
_entity.type
_entity.pdbx_description
1 polymer ?
#
loop_
_entity_poly.entity_id
_entity_poly.type
_entity_poly.pdbx_seq_one_letter_code
_entity_poly.pdbx_strand_id
1 'polypeptide(L)'
;MFFNRYLKPFLAIGGLVTMYAGIYAINPESALRDMNNLPYDANYVFLFRHWGMMVGLMGFFIAASAFLPKWREPIILYSFLEKLFMVYLYISNFFNPETAHLNSSFVPFAITDITICTYTVGYWLESRRQSRRS
;
A
#
# COMPACT_ATOMS: atom_id res chain seq x y z
N MET A 1 -0.07 19.12 15.05
CA MET A 1 -0.37 17.79 15.64
C MET A 1 -1.39 17.04 14.79
N PHE A 2 -1.36 17.17 13.46
CA PHE A 2 -2.41 16.60 12.60
C PHE A 2 -2.17 15.11 12.34
N PHE A 3 -0.96 14.76 11.90
CA PHE A 3 -0.59 13.38 11.58
C PHE A 3 -0.57 12.51 12.84
N ASN A 4 -0.07 13.03 13.96
CA ASN A 4 -0.11 12.29 15.22
C ASN A 4 -1.55 12.09 15.75
N ARG A 5 -2.45 13.06 15.54
CA ARG A 5 -3.84 12.97 15.99
C ARG A 5 -4.66 11.95 15.18
N TYR A 6 -4.45 11.90 13.87
CA TYR A 6 -5.20 11.03 12.97
C TYR A 6 -4.48 9.72 12.62
N LEU A 7 -3.34 9.41 13.25
CA LEU A 7 -2.56 8.22 12.95
C LEU A 7 -3.36 6.92 13.12
N LYS A 8 -4.11 6.80 14.21
CA LYS A 8 -4.90 5.58 14.48
C LYS A 8 -5.97 5.30 13.40
N PRO A 9 -6.89 6.23 13.08
CA PRO A 9 -7.86 5.99 12.01
C PRO A 9 -7.17 5.84 10.65
N PHE A 10 -6.07 6.55 10.41
CA PHE A 10 -5.28 6.41 9.18
C PHE A 10 -4.74 4.99 9.00
N LEU A 11 -4.08 4.43 10.01
CA LEU A 11 -3.55 3.07 9.98
C LEU A 11 -4.67 2.03 9.86
N ALA A 12 -5.78 2.20 10.56
CA ALA A 12 -6.91 1.28 10.47
C ALA A 12 -7.52 1.27 9.06
N ILE A 13 -7.89 2.44 8.52
CA ILE A 13 -8.55 2.54 7.21
C ILE A 13 -7.57 2.21 6.08
N GLY A 14 -6.38 2.81 6.10
CA GLY A 14 -5.35 2.57 5.07
C GLY A 14 -4.89 1.11 5.04
N GLY A 15 -4.78 0.48 6.23
CA GLY A 15 -4.50 -0.94 6.34
C GLY A 15 -5.61 -1.82 5.76
N LEU A 16 -6.88 -1.54 6.07
CA LEU A 16 -8.02 -2.29 5.52
C LEU A 16 -8.14 -2.14 3.98
N VAL A 17 -7.93 -0.93 3.46
CA VAL A 17 -7.91 -0.69 2.01
C VAL A 17 -6.78 -1.47 1.34
N THR A 18 -5.58 -1.45 1.93
CA THR A 18 -4.44 -2.23 1.43
C THR A 18 -4.71 -3.74 1.51
N MET A 19 -5.36 -4.18 2.59
CA MET A 19 -5.71 -5.59 2.83
C MET A 19 -6.66 -6.14 1.77
N TYR A 20 -7.45 -5.27 1.12
CA TYR A 20 -8.35 -5.65 0.03
C TYR A 20 -7.60 -6.32 -1.14
N ALA A 21 -6.32 -6.00 -1.37
CA ALA A 21 -5.47 -6.70 -2.33
C ALA A 21 -5.30 -8.20 -2.02
N GLY A 22 -5.67 -8.67 -0.83
CA GLY A 22 -5.77 -10.10 -0.53
C GLY A 22 -6.74 -10.86 -1.44
N ILE A 23 -7.67 -10.18 -2.12
CA ILE A 23 -8.59 -10.82 -3.06
C ILE A 23 -7.87 -11.46 -4.25
N TYR A 24 -6.72 -10.92 -4.69
CA TYR A 24 -5.90 -11.54 -5.74
C TYR A 24 -5.37 -12.93 -5.34
N ALA A 25 -5.21 -13.19 -4.04
CA ALA A 25 -4.80 -14.50 -3.53
C ALA A 25 -5.93 -15.54 -3.56
N ILE A 26 -7.18 -15.09 -3.40
CA ILE A 26 -8.36 -15.95 -3.29
C ILE A 26 -9.00 -16.16 -4.66
N ASN A 27 -9.26 -15.07 -5.39
CA ASN A 27 -9.90 -15.07 -6.70
C ASN A 27 -9.18 -14.09 -7.65
N PRO A 28 -8.03 -14.49 -8.23
CA PRO A 28 -7.24 -13.64 -9.13
C PRO A 28 -7.97 -13.28 -10.43
N GLU A 29 -8.86 -14.15 -10.93
CA GLU A 29 -9.60 -13.89 -12.18
C GLU A 29 -10.53 -12.69 -12.03
N SER A 30 -11.39 -12.71 -11.01
CA SER A 30 -12.27 -11.58 -10.72
C SER A 30 -11.47 -10.34 -10.32
N ALA A 31 -10.42 -10.49 -9.51
CA ALA A 31 -9.60 -9.35 -9.09
C ALA A 31 -8.97 -8.62 -10.29
N LEU A 32 -8.37 -9.35 -11.23
CA LEU A 32 -7.74 -8.76 -12.42
C LEU A 32 -8.76 -8.07 -13.34
N ARG A 33 -9.91 -8.71 -13.56
CA ARG A 33 -10.96 -8.15 -14.42
C ARG A 33 -11.66 -6.96 -13.79
N ASP A 34 -12.11 -7.08 -12.55
CA ASP A 34 -12.97 -6.09 -11.92
C ASP A 34 -12.18 -4.89 -11.37
N MET A 35 -10.95 -5.11 -10.89
CA MET A 35 -10.14 -4.05 -10.27
C MET A 35 -9.16 -3.40 -11.22
N ASN A 36 -8.63 -4.14 -12.20
CA ASN A 36 -7.62 -3.63 -13.13
C ASN A 36 -8.08 -3.64 -14.59
N ASN A 37 -9.23 -4.22 -14.93
CA ASN A 37 -9.64 -4.43 -16.31
C ASN A 37 -8.56 -5.16 -17.15
N LEU A 38 -7.84 -6.10 -16.50
CA LEU A 38 -6.78 -6.88 -17.12
C LEU A 38 -7.27 -8.28 -17.51
N PRO A 39 -6.75 -8.84 -18.62
CA PRO A 39 -7.05 -10.22 -18.99
C PRO A 39 -6.47 -11.18 -17.95
N TYR A 40 -7.21 -12.23 -17.68
CA TYR A 40 -6.74 -13.33 -16.85
C TYR A 40 -5.87 -14.26 -17.69
N ASP A 41 -4.65 -14.51 -17.23
CA ASP A 41 -3.72 -15.47 -17.80
C ASP A 41 -3.25 -16.46 -16.72
N ALA A 42 -3.54 -17.74 -16.94
CA ALA A 42 -3.22 -18.84 -16.04
C ALA A 42 -1.72 -18.94 -15.72
N ASN A 43 -0.85 -18.51 -16.64
CA ASN A 43 0.60 -18.57 -16.47
C ASN A 43 1.12 -17.62 -15.36
N TYR A 44 0.41 -16.52 -15.09
CA TYR A 44 0.82 -15.51 -14.12
C TYR A 44 0.04 -15.58 -12.79
N VAL A 45 -0.90 -16.53 -12.66
CA VAL A 45 -1.75 -16.70 -11.47
C VAL A 45 -0.94 -16.84 -10.19
N PHE A 46 0.14 -17.62 -10.23
CA PHE A 46 0.99 -17.80 -9.06
C PHE A 46 1.56 -16.47 -8.57
N LEU A 47 2.03 -15.61 -9.49
CA LEU A 47 2.60 -14.30 -9.18
C LEU A 47 1.55 -13.37 -8.54
N PHE A 48 0.36 -13.28 -9.14
CA PHE A 48 -0.72 -12.44 -8.62
C PHE A 48 -1.24 -12.91 -7.26
N ARG A 49 -1.34 -14.23 -7.05
CA ARG A 49 -1.77 -14.78 -5.76
C ARG A 49 -0.73 -14.53 -4.67
N HIS A 50 0.54 -14.72 -5.00
CA HIS A 50 1.65 -14.45 -4.08
C HIS A 50 1.70 -12.96 -3.71
N TRP A 51 1.64 -12.07 -4.71
CA TRP A 51 1.60 -10.63 -4.49
C TRP A 51 0.38 -10.20 -3.67
N GLY A 52 -0.82 -10.70 -4.00
CA GLY A 52 -2.04 -10.44 -3.24
C GLY A 52 -1.93 -10.86 -1.77
N MET A 53 -1.30 -12.00 -1.49
CA MET A 53 -1.06 -12.46 -0.13
C MET A 53 -0.10 -11.52 0.62
N MET A 54 1.00 -11.11 -0.02
CA MET A 54 1.98 -10.19 0.58
C MET A 54 1.36 -8.83 0.90
N VAL A 55 0.68 -8.21 -0.06
CA VAL A 55 0.04 -6.89 0.13
C VAL A 55 -1.14 -7.00 1.10
N GLY A 56 -1.91 -8.09 1.02
CA GLY A 56 -3.01 -8.38 1.93
C GLY A 56 -2.55 -8.46 3.39
N LEU A 57 -1.49 -9.24 3.66
CA LEU A 57 -0.90 -9.35 4.99
C LEU A 57 -0.27 -8.03 5.45
N MET A 58 0.38 -7.29 4.55
CA MET A 58 0.88 -5.95 4.87
C MET A 58 -0.25 -5.04 5.35
N GLY A 59 -1.38 -5.00 4.63
CA GLY A 59 -2.57 -4.25 5.03
C GLY A 59 -3.11 -4.66 6.39
N PHE A 60 -3.19 -5.97 6.66
CA PHE A 60 -3.56 -6.49 7.98
C PHE A 60 -2.64 -5.96 9.08
N PHE A 61 -1.32 -6.02 8.89
CA PHE A 61 -0.35 -5.54 9.88
C PHE A 61 -0.44 -4.02 10.07
N ILE A 62 -0.63 -3.23 9.02
CA ILE A 62 -0.88 -1.78 9.12
C ILE A 62 -2.11 -1.52 10.00
N ALA A 63 -3.22 -2.21 9.72
CA ALA A 63 -4.46 -2.04 10.49
C ALA A 63 -4.28 -2.49 11.96
N ALA A 64 -3.62 -3.62 12.21
CA ALA A 64 -3.34 -4.12 13.55
C ALA A 64 -2.44 -3.15 14.36
N SER A 65 -1.47 -2.51 13.71
CA SER A 65 -0.59 -1.52 14.34
C SER A 65 -1.34 -0.30 14.88
N ALA A 66 -2.53 0.01 14.35
CA ALA A 66 -3.39 1.05 14.89
C ALA A 66 -3.77 0.78 16.36
N PHE A 67 -3.89 -0.50 16.75
CA PHE A 67 -4.31 -0.95 18.07
C PHE A 67 -3.17 -1.46 18.94
N LEU A 68 -2.02 -1.82 18.35
CA LEU A 68 -0.84 -2.33 19.04
C LEU A 68 0.34 -1.33 18.91
N PRO A 69 0.50 -0.37 19.85
CA PRO A 69 1.53 0.67 19.75
C PRO A 69 2.95 0.14 19.60
N LYS A 70 3.26 -1.00 20.23
CA LYS A 70 4.58 -1.66 20.16
C LYS A 70 4.96 -2.09 18.74
N TRP A 71 3.98 -2.28 17.86
CA TRP A 71 4.22 -2.72 16.48
C TRP A 71 4.29 -1.55 15.49
N ARG A 72 3.87 -0.35 15.88
CA ARG A 72 3.69 0.79 14.96
C ARG A 72 4.96 1.16 14.23
N GLU A 73 6.05 1.37 14.95
CA GLU A 73 7.29 1.85 14.35
C GLU A 73 7.85 0.89 13.28
N PRO A 74 8.07 -0.41 13.55
CA PRO A 74 8.57 -1.32 12.53
C PRO A 74 7.59 -1.51 11.36
N ILE A 75 6.28 -1.53 11.63
CA ILE A 75 5.26 -1.69 10.58
C ILE A 75 5.16 -0.44 9.71
N ILE A 76 5.18 0.75 10.30
CA ILE A 76 5.17 2.02 9.56
C ILE A 76 6.42 2.13 8.68
N LEU A 77 7.60 1.76 9.20
CA LEU A 77 8.82 1.75 8.40
C LEU A 77 8.75 0.76 7.23
N TYR A 78 8.38 -0.48 7.50
CA TYR A 78 8.33 -1.51 6.45
C TYR A 78 7.24 -1.22 5.41
N SER A 79 6.04 -0.80 5.85
CA SER A 79 4.97 -0.37 4.93
C SER A 79 5.39 0.82 4.09
N PHE A 80 6.10 1.80 4.66
CA PHE A 80 6.61 2.93 3.89
C PHE A 80 7.54 2.46 2.76
N LEU A 81 8.45 1.53 3.03
CA LEU A 81 9.39 1.02 2.02
C LEU A 81 8.68 0.24 0.91
N GLU A 82 7.75 -0.66 1.27
CA GLU A 82 6.95 -1.41 0.29
C GLU A 82 6.11 -0.48 -0.58
N LYS A 83 5.39 0.47 0.03
CA LYS A 83 4.55 1.43 -0.68
C LYS A 83 5.37 2.37 -1.56
N LEU A 84 6.53 2.80 -1.09
CA LEU A 84 7.44 3.62 -1.88
C LEU A 84 7.96 2.85 -3.11
N PHE A 85 8.22 1.55 -2.95
CA PHE A 85 8.59 0.69 -4.07
C PHE A 85 7.45 0.54 -5.09
N MET A 86 6.20 0.40 -4.65
CA MET A 86 5.03 0.38 -5.55
C MET A 86 4.88 1.70 -6.32
N VAL A 87 5.05 2.84 -5.65
CA VAL A 87 5.06 4.17 -6.30
C VAL A 87 6.18 4.27 -7.33
N TYR A 88 7.38 3.76 -7.00
CA TYR A 88 8.49 3.70 -7.94
C TYR A 88 8.18 2.82 -9.17
N LEU A 89 7.57 1.64 -8.98
CA LEU A 89 7.16 0.77 -10.09
C LEU A 89 6.14 1.47 -10.98
N TYR A 90 5.15 2.13 -10.39
CA TYR A 90 4.15 2.89 -11.15
C TYR A 90 4.79 4.00 -11.99
N ILE A 91 5.70 4.79 -11.40
CA ILE A 91 6.39 5.89 -12.10
C ILE A 91 7.34 5.35 -13.17
N SER A 92 8.16 4.35 -12.86
CA SER A 92 9.12 3.79 -13.82
C SER A 92 8.42 3.14 -15.02
N ASN A 93 7.28 2.47 -14.80
CA ASN A 93 6.48 1.87 -15.87
C ASN A 93 5.86 2.91 -16.82
N PHE A 94 5.63 4.14 -16.35
CA PHE A 94 5.13 5.24 -17.21
C PHE A 94 6.12 5.60 -18.34
N PHE A 95 7.41 5.41 -18.12
CA PHE A 95 8.45 5.69 -19.11
C PHE A 95 8.72 4.52 -20.06
N ASN A 96 8.06 3.37 -19.87
CA ASN A 96 8.18 2.23 -20.76
C ASN A 96 7.05 2.22 -21.80
N PRO A 97 7.34 2.45 -23.10
CA PRO A 97 6.29 2.55 -24.13
C PRO A 97 5.49 1.25 -24.33
N GLU A 98 6.04 0.08 -23.99
CA GLU A 98 5.34 -1.21 -24.13
C GLU A 98 4.29 -1.42 -23.04
N THR A 99 4.56 -0.95 -21.82
CA THR A 99 3.76 -1.26 -20.63
C THR A 99 3.08 -0.05 -19.99
N ALA A 100 3.35 1.18 -20.45
CA ALA A 100 2.80 2.41 -19.89
C ALA A 100 1.26 2.45 -19.90
N HIS A 101 0.62 1.83 -20.89
CA HIS A 101 -0.85 1.74 -20.96
C HIS A 101 -1.47 1.05 -19.74
N LEU A 102 -0.74 0.11 -19.12
CA LEU A 102 -1.18 -0.62 -17.93
C LEU A 102 -1.30 0.28 -16.69
N ASN A 103 -0.59 1.43 -16.63
CA ASN A 103 -0.69 2.33 -15.47
C ASN A 103 -2.13 2.79 -15.21
N SER A 104 -2.93 2.95 -16.27
CA SER A 104 -4.35 3.32 -16.14
C SER A 104 -5.14 2.33 -15.26
N SER A 105 -4.78 1.05 -15.34
CA SER A 105 -5.37 -0.05 -14.56
C SER A 105 -4.95 -0.07 -13.09
N PHE A 106 -3.90 0.66 -12.70
CA PHE A 106 -3.33 0.65 -11.34
C PHE A 106 -3.44 2.00 -10.63
N VAL A 107 -4.12 2.99 -11.21
CA VAL A 107 -4.31 4.33 -10.62
C VAL A 107 -4.82 4.27 -9.16
N PRO A 108 -5.85 3.47 -8.80
CA PRO A 108 -6.35 3.42 -7.43
C PRO A 108 -5.30 2.92 -6.42
N PHE A 109 -4.47 1.96 -6.84
CA PHE A 109 -3.37 1.45 -6.03
C PHE A 109 -2.30 2.53 -5.82
N ALA A 110 -1.88 3.19 -6.90
CA ALA A 110 -0.90 4.28 -6.83
C ALA A 110 -1.35 5.42 -5.91
N ILE A 111 -2.63 5.82 -5.97
CA ILE A 111 -3.18 6.84 -5.07
C ILE A 111 -3.07 6.40 -3.60
N THR A 112 -3.44 5.14 -3.32
CA THR A 112 -3.36 4.58 -1.96
C THR A 112 -1.92 4.58 -1.46
N ASP A 113 -0.98 4.11 -2.28
CA ASP A 113 0.43 4.00 -1.92
C ASP A 113 1.08 5.38 -1.71
N ILE A 114 0.81 6.34 -2.61
CA ILE A 114 1.27 7.74 -2.46
C ILE A 114 0.72 8.36 -1.17
N THR A 115 -0.55 8.09 -0.85
CA THR A 115 -1.19 8.61 0.36
C THR A 115 -0.51 8.07 1.62
N ILE A 116 -0.23 6.75 1.65
CA ILE A 116 0.49 6.11 2.76
C ILE A 116 1.91 6.66 2.91
N CYS A 117 2.64 6.80 1.80
CA CYS A 117 3.98 7.38 1.82
C CYS A 117 3.96 8.82 2.36
N THR A 118 3.08 9.66 1.81
CA THR A 118 2.98 11.08 2.18
C THR A 118 2.60 11.24 3.66
N TYR A 119 1.63 10.46 4.13
CA TYR A 119 1.22 10.51 5.54
C TYR A 119 2.34 10.08 6.47
N THR A 120 3.08 9.02 6.11
CA THR A 120 4.19 8.51 6.91
C THR A 120 5.33 9.53 7.03
N VAL A 121 5.68 10.20 5.93
CA VAL A 121 6.65 11.31 5.94
C VAL A 121 6.16 12.44 6.83
N GLY A 122 4.88 12.84 6.70
CA GLY A 122 4.28 13.87 7.56
C GLY A 122 4.33 13.50 9.05
N TYR A 123 4.01 12.26 9.38
CA TYR A 123 4.09 11.68 10.73
C TYR A 123 5.52 11.75 11.31
N TRP A 124 6.54 11.33 10.54
CA TRP A 124 7.93 11.38 11.01
C TRP A 124 8.45 12.81 11.17
N LEU A 125 8.12 13.71 10.23
CA LEU A 125 8.51 15.13 10.34
C LEU A 125 7.88 15.78 11.57
N GLU A 126 6.61 15.48 11.86
CA GLU A 126 5.93 15.97 13.05
C GLU A 126 6.52 15.39 14.34
N SER A 127 6.80 14.09 14.36
CA SER A 127 7.40 13.41 15.52
C SER A 127 8.81 13.94 15.83
N ARG A 128 9.65 14.16 14.81
CA ARG A 128 10.99 14.77 14.98
C ARG A 128 10.92 16.20 15.53
N ARG A 129 9.92 16.98 15.12
CA ARG A 129 9.72 18.35 15.64
C ARG A 129 9.31 18.35 17.11
N GLN A 130 8.56 17.34 17.56
CA GLN A 130 8.18 17.19 18.97
C GLN A 130 9.39 16.80 19.83
N SER A 131 10.20 15.82 19.41
CA SER A 131 11.40 15.40 20.14
C SER A 131 12.47 16.49 20.27
N ARG A 132 12.54 17.45 19.35
CA ARG A 132 13.46 18.60 19.45
C ARG A 132 12.99 19.70 20.40
N ARG A 133 11.72 19.66 20.84
CA ARG A 133 11.10 20.67 21.72
C ARG A 133 10.97 20.20 23.17
N SER A 134 11.20 18.91 23.45
CA SER A 134 11.29 18.32 24.79
C SER A 134 12.73 18.26 25.25
#